data_AF-A0A524LG58-F1
#
_entry.id   AF-A0A524LG58-F1
#
_cell.length_a   1.000
_cell.length_b   1.000
_cell.length_c   1.000
_cell.angle_alpha   90.00
_cell.angle_beta   90.00
_cell.angle_gamma   90.00
#
_symmetry.space_group_name_H-M   'P 1'
#
loop_
_entity.id
_entity.type
_entity.pdbx_description
1 polymer ?
#
loop_
_entity_poly.entity_id
_entity_poly.type
_entity_poly.pdbx_seq_one_letter_code
_entity_poly.pdbx_strand_id
1 'polypeptide(L)'
;MGLLDALCEGIFVRRSDGRVHFFPWGAAGRGYALASEEEHRRLRGKTKRLLALGLLGCPLVAALATEPLGLRPMAAFALLLALFGVLRLAWLTRGLERSPERIT
;
A
#
# COMPACT_ATOMS: atom_id res chain seq x y z
N MET A 1 -15.50 -6.43 9.93
CA MET A 1 -14.64 -5.60 9.05
C MET A 1 -13.56 -4.97 9.93
N GLY A 2 -12.28 -5.28 9.71
CA GLY A 2 -11.17 -4.71 10.50
C GLY A 2 -10.59 -3.45 9.84
N LEU A 3 -9.89 -2.63 10.61
CA LEU A 3 -9.26 -1.37 10.13
C LEU A 3 -8.41 -1.56 8.86
N LEU A 4 -7.62 -2.65 8.80
CA LEU A 4 -6.79 -2.97 7.64
C LEU A 4 -7.60 -3.36 6.40
N ASP A 5 -8.79 -3.96 6.57
CA ASP A 5 -9.66 -4.30 5.45
C ASP A 5 -10.28 -3.04 4.86
N ALA A 6 -10.74 -2.10 5.70
CA ALA A 6 -11.29 -0.81 5.27
C ALA A 6 -10.23 0.04 4.52
N LEU A 7 -9.00 0.10 5.03
CA LEU A 7 -7.90 0.79 4.35
C LEU A 7 -7.55 0.15 3.00
N CYS A 8 -7.64 -1.18 2.88
CA CYS A 8 -7.42 -1.87 1.61
C CYS A 8 -8.54 -1.63 0.61
N GLU A 9 -9.79 -1.49 1.06
CA GLU A 9 -10.96 -1.37 0.19
C GLU A 9 -10.91 -0.08 -0.65
N GLY A 10 -10.43 1.03 -0.09
CA GLY A 10 -10.22 2.28 -0.83
C GLY A 10 -9.13 2.22 -1.91
N ILE A 11 -8.27 1.20 -1.88
CA ILE A 11 -7.16 1.02 -2.82
C ILE A 11 -7.58 0.18 -4.04
N PHE A 12 -8.62 -0.66 -3.90
CA PHE A 12 -9.12 -1.52 -4.97
C PHE A 12 -10.56 -1.16 -5.32
N VAL A 13 -10.77 -0.58 -6.49
CA VAL A 13 -12.09 -0.11 -6.92
C VAL A 13 -12.54 -0.94 -8.11
N ARG A 14 -13.72 -1.55 -8.04
CA ARG A 14 -14.34 -2.20 -9.19
C ARG A 14 -15.00 -1.13 -10.07
N ARG A 15 -14.68 -1.13 -11.36
CA ARG A 15 -15.19 -0.14 -12.33
C ARG A 15 -16.30 -0.74 -13.20
N SER A 16 -16.96 0.12 -13.97
CA SER A 16 -18.06 -0.21 -14.87
C SER A 16 -17.67 -1.18 -16.00
N ASP A 17 -16.38 -1.32 -16.28
CA ASP A 17 -15.80 -2.34 -17.17
C ASP A 17 -15.80 -3.75 -16.57
N GLY A 18 -16.24 -3.91 -15.32
CA GLY A 18 -16.23 -5.17 -14.56
C GLY A 18 -14.87 -5.56 -14.01
N ARG A 19 -13.80 -4.81 -14.34
CA ARG A 19 -12.43 -5.08 -13.88
C ARG A 19 -12.18 -4.37 -12.55
N VAL A 20 -11.22 -4.91 -11.79
CA VAL A 20 -10.75 -4.27 -10.56
C VAL A 20 -9.56 -3.39 -10.89
N HIS A 21 -9.61 -2.14 -10.46
CA HIS A 21 -8.54 -1.16 -10.63
C HIS A 21 -7.83 -0.97 -9.29
N PHE A 22 -6.50 -1.01 -9.33
CA PHE A 22 -5.62 -0.82 -8.19
C PHE A 22 -5.05 0.59 -8.19
N PHE A 23 -5.32 1.36 -7.12
CA PHE A 23 -4.88 2.75 -6.97
C PHE A 23 -3.89 2.90 -5.81
N PRO A 24 -2.61 2.51 -6.00
CA PRO A 24 -1.62 2.48 -4.92
C PRO A 24 -1.30 3.86 -4.33
N TRP A 25 -1.59 4.93 -5.08
CA TRP A 25 -1.32 6.32 -4.70
C TRP A 25 -2.61 7.10 -4.40
N GLY A 26 -3.77 6.43 -4.36
CA GLY A 26 -5.07 7.10 -4.26
C GLY A 26 -5.25 8.17 -5.34
N ALA A 27 -5.70 9.36 -4.94
CA ALA A 27 -5.91 10.50 -5.83
C ALA A 27 -4.62 11.10 -6.43
N ALA A 28 -3.45 10.78 -5.87
CA ALA A 28 -2.17 11.34 -6.32
C ALA A 28 -1.57 10.63 -7.55
N GLY A 29 -2.19 9.55 -8.03
CA GLY A 29 -1.66 8.75 -9.14
C GLY A 29 -2.70 8.10 -10.03
N ARG A 30 -2.24 7.47 -11.10
CA ARG A 30 -3.10 6.67 -11.99
C ARG A 30 -3.37 5.31 -11.38
N GLY A 31 -4.54 4.76 -11.70
CA GLY A 31 -4.88 3.38 -11.39
C GLY A 31 -4.20 2.40 -12.34
N TYR A 32 -4.21 1.13 -11.95
CA TYR A 32 -3.76 0.00 -12.76
C TYR A 32 -4.89 -0.99 -12.90
N ALA A 33 -5.22 -1.38 -14.13
CA ALA A 33 -6.24 -2.40 -14.37
C ALA A 33 -5.65 -3.78 -14.05
N LEU A 34 -6.40 -4.58 -13.29
CA LEU A 34 -6.04 -5.96 -13.00
C LEU A 34 -6.71 -6.88 -14.01
N ALA A 35 -5.95 -7.81 -14.58
CA ALA A 35 -6.43 -8.68 -15.65
C ALA A 35 -7.29 -9.84 -15.13
N SER A 36 -7.19 -10.17 -13.83
CA SER A 36 -7.90 -11.30 -13.23
C SER A 36 -8.20 -11.11 -11.75
N GLU A 37 -9.21 -11.85 -11.26
CA GLU A 37 -9.54 -11.94 -9.84
C GLU A 37 -8.39 -12.58 -9.01
N GLU A 38 -7.61 -13.46 -9.62
CA GLU A 38 -6.43 -14.06 -8.97
C GLU A 38 -5.34 -13.01 -8.71
N GLU A 39 -5.11 -12.13 -9.68
CA GLU A 39 -4.19 -11.01 -9.53
C GLU A 39 -4.66 -10.03 -8.46
N HIS A 40 -5.98 -9.76 -8.40
CA HIS A 40 -6.59 -9.00 -7.32
C HIS A 40 -6.35 -9.63 -5.95
N ARG A 41 -6.66 -10.92 -5.75
CA ARG A 41 -6.45 -11.60 -4.46
C ARG A 41 -4.99 -11.56 -4.03
N ARG A 42 -4.07 -11.80 -4.97
CA ARG A 42 -2.62 -11.76 -4.72
C ARG A 42 -2.14 -10.35 -4.36
N LEU A 43 -2.57 -9.31 -5.08
CA LEU A 43 -2.20 -7.93 -4.76
C LEU A 43 -2.80 -7.50 -3.42
N ARG A 44 -4.08 -7.77 -3.18
CA ARG A 44 -4.79 -7.43 -1.93
C ARG A 44 -4.09 -8.02 -0.71
N GLY A 45 -3.65 -9.27 -0.77
CA GLY A 45 -2.88 -9.91 0.30
C GLY A 45 -1.53 -9.22 0.56
N LYS A 46 -0.82 -8.80 -0.49
CA LYS A 46 0.46 -8.08 -0.36
C LYS A 46 0.28 -6.66 0.18
N THR A 47 -0.73 -5.93 -0.31
CA THR A 47 -1.07 -4.59 0.16
C THR A 47 -1.47 -4.62 1.63
N LYS A 48 -2.27 -5.60 2.06
CA LYS A 48 -2.66 -5.78 3.47
C LYS A 48 -1.45 -6.01 4.38
N ARG A 49 -0.47 -6.81 3.94
CA ARG A 49 0.78 -7.02 4.69
C ARG A 49 1.61 -5.73 4.79
N LEU A 50 1.68 -4.94 3.73
CA LEU A 50 2.40 -3.67 3.73
C LEU A 50 1.76 -2.66 4.69
N LEU A 51 0.42 -2.56 4.68
CA LEU A 51 -0.34 -1.73 5.63
C LEU A 51 -0.16 -2.21 7.08
N ALA A 52 -0.20 -3.52 7.32
CA ALA A 52 0.03 -4.09 8.64
C ALA A 52 1.45 -3.78 9.14
N LEU A 53 2.46 -3.88 8.28
CA LEU A 53 3.85 -3.56 8.62
C LEU A 53 4.01 -2.09 9.02
N GLY A 54 3.34 -1.16 8.33
CA GLY A 54 3.36 0.25 8.73
C GLY A 54 2.59 0.53 10.01
N LEU A 55 1.38 -0.01 10.12
CA LEU A 55 0.51 0.23 11.27
C LEU A 55 1.08 -0.35 12.57
N LEU A 56 1.72 -1.53 12.52
CA LEU A 56 2.27 -2.21 13.68
C LEU A 56 3.78 -1.95 13.88
N GLY A 57 4.52 -1.70 12.80
CA GLY A 57 5.95 -1.46 12.86
C GLY A 57 6.31 -0.14 13.53
N CYS A 58 5.59 0.94 13.19
CA CYS A 58 5.83 2.26 13.80
C CYS A 58 5.72 2.26 15.33
N PRO A 59 4.62 1.75 15.96
CA PRO A 59 4.52 1.69 17.41
C PRO A 59 5.53 0.72 18.04
N LEU A 60 5.87 -0.38 17.35
CA LEU A 60 6.91 -1.30 17.84
C LEU A 60 8.28 -0.63 17.90
N VAL A 61 8.68 0.10 16.86
CA VAL A 61 9.94 0.85 16.86
C VAL A 61 9.92 1.97 17.89
N ALA A 62 8.78 2.63 18.08
CA ALA A 62 8.62 3.63 19.14
C ALA A 62 8.80 3.02 20.54
N ALA A 63 8.25 1.83 20.79
CA ALA A 63 8.37 1.13 22.07
C ALA A 63 9.80 0.62 22.36
N LEU A 64 10.58 0.32 21.31
CA LEU A 64 11.96 -0.12 21.42
C LEU A 64 12.97 1.04 21.40
N ALA A 65 12.52 2.25 21.07
CA ALA A 65 13.38 3.42 21.07
C ALA A 65 13.73 3.79 22.52
N THR A 66 15.03 3.79 22.83
CA THR A 66 15.54 4.21 24.12
C THR A 66 15.82 5.73 24.11
N GLU A 67 15.64 6.38 25.26
CA GLU A 67 15.88 7.82 25.51
C GLU A 67 17.11 8.44 24.80
N PRO A 68 18.32 7.82 24.79
CA PRO A 68 19.49 8.44 24.16
C PRO A 68 19.38 8.58 22.63
N LEU A 69 18.52 7.80 21.97
CA LEU A 69 18.32 7.86 20.52
C LEU A 69 17.19 8.81 20.11
N GLY A 70 16.26 9.13 21.01
CA GLY A 70 15.11 9.99 20.75
C GLY A 70 14.27 9.50 19.55
N LEU A 71 13.79 10.43 18.73
CA LEU A 71 12.92 10.15 17.57
C LEU A 71 13.66 9.66 16.31
N ARG A 72 14.99 9.66 16.30
CA ARG A 72 15.83 9.27 15.15
C ARG A 72 15.54 7.86 14.63
N PRO A 73 15.48 6.79 15.46
CA PRO A 73 15.17 5.45 14.97
C PRO A 73 13.77 5.35 14.37
N MET A 74 12.80 6.10 14.91
CA MET A 74 11.44 6.14 14.40
C MET A 74 11.38 6.83 13.03
N ALA A 75 12.08 7.96 12.87
CA ALA A 75 12.22 8.65 11.59
C ALA A 75 12.95 7.79 10.54
N ALA A 76 14.03 7.12 10.92
CA ALA A 76 14.76 6.21 10.04
C ALA A 76 13.90 5.02 9.60
N PHE A 77 13.16 4.41 10.53
CA PHE A 77 12.23 3.33 10.21
C PHE A 77 11.11 3.79 9.27
N ALA A 78 10.49 4.93 9.56
CA ALA A 78 9.45 5.49 8.70
C ALA A 78 9.99 5.79 7.28
N LEU A 79 11.19 6.33 7.16
CA LEU A 79 11.84 6.60 5.87
C LEU A 79 12.14 5.31 5.10
N LEU A 80 12.72 4.30 5.77
CA LEU A 80 13.03 3.00 5.16
C LEU A 80 11.75 2.28 4.74
N LEU A 81 10.71 2.33 5.57
CA LEU A 81 9.41 1.74 5.26
C LEU A 81 8.75 2.44 4.06
N ALA A 82 8.81 3.77 4.00
CA ALA A 82 8.30 4.54 2.87
C ALA A 82 9.05 4.18 1.58
N LEU A 83 10.40 4.16 1.62
CA LEU A 83 11.23 3.77 0.48
C LEU A 83 10.93 2.34 0.02
N PHE A 84 10.85 1.40 0.97
CA PHE A 84 10.50 0.01 0.70
C PHE A 84 9.10 -0.09 0.08
N GLY A 85 8.11 0.64 0.62
CA GLY A 85 6.75 0.71 0.09
C GLY A 85 6.72 1.20 -1.35
N VAL A 86 7.39 2.32 -1.64
CA VAL A 86 7.50 2.89 -2.99
C VAL A 86 8.13 1.89 -3.97
N LEU A 87 9.28 1.30 -3.62
CA LEU A 87 9.96 0.32 -4.46
C LEU A 87 9.12 -0.95 -4.67
N ARG A 88 8.46 -1.42 -3.61
CA ARG A 88 7.60 -2.60 -3.66
C ARG A 88 6.39 -2.36 -4.55
N LEU A 89 5.75 -1.19 -4.43
CA LEU A 89 4.63 -0.78 -5.27
C LEU A 89 5.07 -0.61 -6.72
N ALA A 90 6.22 0.02 -6.97
CA ALA A 90 6.78 0.14 -8.32
C ALA A 90 7.05 -1.24 -8.94
N TRP A 91 7.52 -2.21 -8.15
CA TRP A 91 7.71 -3.58 -8.63
C TRP A 91 6.39 -4.32 -8.84
N LEU A 92 5.40 -4.14 -7.97
CA LEU A 92 4.08 -4.78 -8.09
C LEU A 92 3.25 -4.22 -9.25
N THR A 93 3.48 -2.96 -9.61
CA THR A 93 2.83 -2.30 -10.75
C THR A 93 3.60 -2.43 -12.05
N ARG A 94 4.81 -3.01 -12.00
CA ARG A 94 5.65 -3.24 -13.18
C ARG A 94 5.00 -4.31 -14.07
N GLY A 95 4.50 -3.89 -15.23
CA GLY A 95 3.82 -4.76 -16.19
C GLY A 95 2.29 -4.75 -16.09
N LEU A 96 1.72 -4.03 -15.13
CA LEU A 96 0.27 -3.80 -15.11
C LEU A 96 -0.12 -2.74 -16.13
N GLU A 97 -1.26 -2.95 -16.78
CA GLU A 97 -1.83 -1.98 -17.71
C GLU A 97 -2.27 -0.74 -16.93
N ARG A 98 -1.77 0.43 -17.33
CA ARG A 98 -2.14 1.69 -16.71
C ARG A 98 -3.58 2.02 -17.09
N SER A 99 -4.44 2.18 -16.09
CA SER A 99 -5.78 2.71 -16.33
C SER A 99 -5.67 4.19 -16.74
N PRO A 100 -6.36 4.64 -17.80
CA PRO A 100 -6.45 6.06 -18.13
C PRO A 100 -7.21 6.85 -17.07
N GLU A 101 -7.99 6.18 -16.22
CA GLU A 101 -8.83 6.79 -15.20
C GLU A 101 -8.05 7.14 -13.94
N ARG A 102 -8.38 8.31 -13.36
CA ARG A 102 -7.89 8.78 -12.06
C ARG A 102 -9.02 8.69 -11.04
N ILE A 103 -8.68 8.44 -9.77
CA ILE A 103 -9.64 8.70 -8.69
C ILE A 103 -9.82 10.23 -8.65
N THR A 104 -11.03 10.68 -8.94
CA THR A 104 -11.45 12.09 -8.86
C THR A 104 -12.27 12.25 -7.60
#